data_AF-E4SC23-F1
#
_entry.id   AF-E4SC23-F1
#
_cell.length_a   1.000
_cell.length_b   1.000
_cell.length_c   1.000
_cell.angle_alpha   90.00
_cell.angle_beta   90.00
_cell.angle_gamma   90.00
#
_symmetry.space_group_name_H-M   'P 1'
#
loop_
_entity.id
_entity.type
_entity.pdbx_description
1 polymer ?
#
loop_
_entity_poly.entity_id
_entity_poly.type
_entity_poly.pdbx_seq_one_letter_code
_entity_poly.pdbx_strand_id
1 'polypeptide(L)'
;MFEREYAFKGRHAKYVKKLCEVLFPRYVDVYILAPIVGLYYNKKASVDNNQNETAKIFAEQLVAEKHRLEFAYRLVILCDKNFLKDESLEERIKRAFSNDENIINENMQIFEEYVLGGIEVLYEKIIEEDKEDKDEYIGKFIEFIADFAEDFMAYGIDNELTNSTLIKEILETLKD
;
A
#
# COMPACT_ATOMS: atom_id res chain seq x y z
N MET A 1 -11.32 10.66 3.41
CA MET A 1 -10.67 9.64 2.54
C MET A 1 -11.42 8.32 2.66
N PHE A 2 -11.39 7.46 1.63
CA PHE A 2 -11.98 6.10 1.62
C PHE A 2 -13.50 5.97 1.89
N GLU A 3 -14.29 6.97 1.53
CA GLU A 3 -15.75 6.99 1.75
C GLU A 3 -16.57 6.93 0.46
N ARG A 4 -15.90 6.96 -0.69
CA ARG A 4 -16.52 6.97 -2.02
C ARG A 4 -15.97 5.82 -2.84
N GLU A 5 -16.74 5.37 -3.82
CA GLU A 5 -16.30 4.36 -4.78
C GLU A 5 -14.90 4.70 -5.33
N TYR A 6 -14.05 3.68 -5.40
CA TYR A 6 -12.75 3.76 -6.03
C TYR A 6 -12.71 2.84 -7.24
N ALA A 7 -12.01 3.24 -8.30
CA ALA A 7 -11.88 2.45 -9.51
C ALA A 7 -10.44 2.46 -10.01
N PHE A 8 -9.83 1.28 -10.05
CA PHE A 8 -8.63 1.05 -10.84
C PHE A 8 -8.95 1.22 -12.33
N LYS A 9 -8.00 1.74 -13.11
CA LYS A 9 -8.15 2.03 -14.53
C LYS A 9 -7.00 1.45 -15.36
N GLY A 10 -7.27 1.22 -16.65
CA GLY A 10 -6.27 0.80 -17.63
C GLY A 10 -5.54 -0.47 -17.22
N ARG A 11 -4.22 -0.49 -17.37
CA ARG A 11 -3.38 -1.65 -17.01
C ARG A 11 -3.54 -2.13 -15.56
N HIS A 12 -3.68 -1.22 -14.59
CA HIS A 12 -3.81 -1.61 -13.18
C HIS A 12 -5.14 -2.31 -12.90
N ALA A 13 -6.22 -1.94 -13.61
CA ALA A 13 -7.48 -2.68 -13.52
C ALA A 13 -7.33 -4.12 -14.00
N LYS A 14 -6.60 -4.34 -15.10
CA LYS A 14 -6.28 -5.68 -15.61
C LYS A 14 -5.45 -6.49 -14.61
N TYR A 15 -4.43 -5.87 -14.01
CA TYR A 15 -3.55 -6.53 -13.04
C TYR A 15 -4.29 -6.93 -11.77
N VAL A 16 -5.09 -6.01 -11.20
CA VAL A 16 -5.90 -6.28 -10.00
C VAL A 16 -6.89 -7.42 -10.25
N LYS A 17 -7.57 -7.43 -11.41
CA LYS A 17 -8.45 -8.54 -11.79
C LYS A 17 -7.70 -9.86 -11.77
N LYS A 18 -6.52 -9.90 -12.37
CA LYS A 18 -5.73 -11.13 -12.44
C LYS A 18 -5.24 -11.59 -11.07
N LEU A 19 -4.75 -10.67 -10.25
CA LEU A 19 -4.33 -10.95 -8.87
C LEU A 19 -5.48 -11.51 -8.01
N CYS A 20 -6.71 -11.01 -8.22
CA CYS A 20 -7.88 -11.54 -7.51
C CYS A 20 -8.39 -12.88 -8.05
N GLU A 21 -8.14 -13.21 -9.32
CA GLU A 21 -8.45 -14.56 -9.82
C GLU A 21 -7.61 -15.64 -9.13
N VAL A 22 -6.42 -15.29 -8.64
CA VAL A 22 -5.42 -16.29 -8.18
C VAL A 22 -5.14 -16.25 -6.68
N LEU A 23 -5.16 -15.07 -6.04
CA LEU A 23 -4.64 -14.90 -4.68
C LEU A 23 -5.54 -14.07 -3.77
N PHE A 24 -6.05 -12.95 -4.27
CA PHE A 24 -6.76 -11.99 -3.42
C PHE A 24 -8.28 -12.17 -3.50
N PRO A 25 -8.98 -12.32 -2.36
CA PRO A 25 -10.41 -12.59 -2.39
C PRO A 25 -11.23 -11.39 -2.90
N ARG A 26 -10.76 -10.15 -2.69
CA ARG A 26 -11.46 -8.92 -3.12
C ARG A 26 -10.46 -7.86 -3.60
N TYR A 27 -10.92 -6.97 -4.48
CA TYR A 27 -10.12 -5.82 -4.96
C TYR A 27 -9.67 -4.89 -3.83
N VAL A 28 -10.47 -4.75 -2.76
CA VAL A 28 -10.09 -3.95 -1.58
C VAL A 28 -8.89 -4.54 -0.84
N ASP A 29 -8.71 -5.86 -0.85
CA ASP A 29 -7.56 -6.51 -0.21
C ASP A 29 -6.27 -6.16 -0.96
N VAL A 30 -6.33 -6.07 -2.29
CA VAL A 30 -5.22 -5.55 -3.10
C VAL A 30 -4.98 -4.07 -2.80
N TYR A 31 -6.04 -3.26 -2.68
CA TYR A 31 -5.93 -1.82 -2.40
C TYR A 31 -5.30 -1.50 -1.04
N ILE A 32 -5.49 -2.38 -0.05
CA ILE A 32 -4.88 -2.27 1.28
C ILE A 32 -3.39 -2.65 1.23
N LEU A 33 -3.04 -3.75 0.55
CA LEU A 33 -1.68 -4.32 0.60
C LEU A 33 -0.71 -3.67 -0.40
N ALA A 34 -1.17 -3.39 -1.62
CA ALA A 34 -0.35 -2.83 -2.69
C ALA A 34 0.48 -1.59 -2.28
N PRO A 35 -0.04 -0.56 -1.58
CA PRO A 35 0.77 0.59 -1.19
C PRO A 35 1.96 0.23 -0.29
N ILE A 36 1.82 -0.79 0.56
CA ILE A 36 2.91 -1.29 1.42
C ILE A 36 3.98 -1.96 0.56
N VAL A 37 3.56 -2.77 -0.42
CA VAL A 37 4.48 -3.39 -1.39
C VAL A 37 5.19 -2.33 -2.22
N GLY A 38 4.46 -1.36 -2.75
CA GLY A 38 5.03 -0.24 -3.51
C GLY A 38 6.05 0.54 -2.67
N LEU A 39 5.73 0.83 -1.42
CA LEU A 39 6.64 1.48 -0.48
C LEU A 39 7.91 0.65 -0.25
N TYR A 40 7.77 -0.66 0.00
CA TYR A 40 8.87 -1.57 0.27
C TYR A 40 9.87 -1.63 -0.89
N TYR A 41 9.38 -1.79 -2.12
CA TYR A 41 10.21 -1.79 -3.33
C TYR A 41 10.55 -0.38 -3.84
N ASN A 42 10.14 0.66 -3.12
CA ASN A 42 10.25 2.06 -3.53
C ASN A 42 9.72 2.31 -4.96
N LYS A 43 8.67 1.60 -5.34
CA LYS A 43 8.06 1.62 -6.67
C LYS A 43 6.81 2.51 -6.65
N LYS A 44 6.81 3.50 -7.53
CA LYS A 44 5.67 4.37 -7.85
C LYS A 44 5.27 4.14 -9.30
N ALA A 45 3.98 4.28 -9.58
CA ALA A 45 3.46 4.26 -10.96
C ALA A 45 2.39 5.32 -11.15
N SER A 46 2.27 5.82 -12.37
CA SER A 46 1.25 6.80 -12.74
C SER A 46 -0.03 6.11 -13.21
N VAL A 47 -1.16 6.80 -13.01
CA VAL A 47 -2.47 6.34 -13.49
C VAL A 47 -2.43 6.19 -15.01
N ASP A 48 -2.83 5.01 -15.48
CA ASP A 48 -3.11 4.81 -16.89
C ASP A 48 -4.49 5.37 -17.20
N ASN A 49 -4.54 6.42 -18.02
CA ASN A 49 -5.78 7.11 -18.39
C ASN A 49 -6.62 6.36 -19.43
N ASN A 50 -6.20 5.17 -19.86
CA ASN A 50 -7.00 4.33 -20.74
C ASN A 50 -8.27 3.82 -20.02
N GLN A 51 -9.43 4.37 -20.40
CA GLN A 51 -10.71 4.11 -19.71
C GLN A 51 -11.39 2.79 -20.12
N ASN A 52 -10.81 2.03 -21.05
CA ASN A 52 -11.46 0.83 -21.57
C ASN A 52 -11.58 -0.32 -20.56
N GLU A 53 -10.74 -0.31 -19.51
CA GLU A 53 -10.71 -1.36 -18.48
C GLU A 53 -10.86 -0.74 -17.10
N THR A 54 -11.78 -1.28 -16.29
CA THR A 54 -12.01 -0.80 -14.92
C THR A 54 -12.25 -1.95 -13.95
N ALA A 55 -11.76 -1.79 -12.71
CA ALA A 55 -12.05 -2.67 -11.57
C ALA A 55 -12.47 -1.79 -10.38
N LYS A 56 -13.71 -1.97 -9.91
CA LYS A 56 -14.35 -1.06 -8.96
C LYS A 56 -14.41 -1.66 -7.57
N ILE A 57 -14.13 -0.84 -6.56
CA ILE A 57 -14.37 -1.12 -5.15
C ILE A 57 -15.53 -0.24 -4.71
N PHE A 58 -16.63 -0.87 -4.30
CA PHE A 58 -17.80 -0.15 -3.85
C PHE A 58 -17.54 0.57 -2.51
N ALA A 59 -18.24 1.66 -2.28
CA ALA A 59 -18.05 2.50 -1.10
C ALA A 59 -18.23 1.71 0.20
N GLU A 60 -19.16 0.75 0.26
CA GLU A 60 -19.41 -0.10 1.42
C GLU A 60 -18.18 -0.93 1.80
N GLN A 61 -17.42 -1.42 0.81
CA GLN A 61 -16.19 -2.19 1.05
C GLN A 61 -15.07 -1.29 1.58
N LEU A 62 -14.96 -0.07 1.05
CA LEU A 62 -13.96 0.90 1.51
C LEU A 62 -14.26 1.39 2.93
N VAL A 63 -15.54 1.65 3.23
CA VAL A 63 -15.98 2.03 4.58
C VAL A 63 -15.74 0.90 5.57
N ALA A 64 -16.05 -0.34 5.20
CA ALA A 64 -15.82 -1.51 6.05
C ALA A 64 -14.34 -1.73 6.37
N GLU A 65 -13.44 -1.44 5.42
CA GLU A 65 -11.99 -1.60 5.58
C GLU A 65 -11.26 -0.27 5.87
N LYS A 66 -12.00 0.81 6.17
CA LYS A 66 -11.46 2.18 6.28
C LYS A 66 -10.28 2.25 7.23
N HIS A 67 -10.37 1.60 8.40
CA HIS A 67 -9.29 1.57 9.38
C HIS A 67 -7.99 0.98 8.82
N ARG A 68 -8.07 -0.09 8.02
CA ARG A 68 -6.89 -0.72 7.40
C ARG A 68 -6.31 0.16 6.28
N LEU A 69 -7.17 0.79 5.50
CA LEU A 69 -6.76 1.72 4.45
C LEU A 69 -6.09 2.97 5.01
N GLU A 70 -6.65 3.56 6.08
CA GLU A 70 -6.03 4.69 6.78
C GLU A 70 -4.68 4.32 7.39
N PHE A 71 -4.57 3.10 7.93
CA PHE A 71 -3.30 2.59 8.44
C PHE A 71 -2.25 2.47 7.33
N ALA A 72 -2.59 1.84 6.20
CA ALA A 72 -1.70 1.73 5.05
C ALA A 72 -1.29 3.11 4.50
N TYR A 73 -2.25 4.04 4.40
CA TYR A 73 -2.00 5.43 4.02
C TYR A 73 -1.00 6.11 4.97
N ARG A 74 -1.23 6.02 6.28
CA ARG A 74 -0.33 6.63 7.28
C ARG A 74 1.07 6.03 7.19
N LEU A 75 1.21 4.72 7.00
CA LEU A 75 2.51 4.09 6.79
C LEU A 75 3.23 4.65 5.57
N VAL A 76 2.54 4.78 4.44
CA VAL A 76 3.13 5.37 3.22
C VAL A 76 3.65 6.78 3.50
N ILE A 77 2.84 7.65 4.11
CA ILE A 77 3.25 9.03 4.39
C ILE A 77 4.38 9.09 5.42
N LEU A 78 4.35 8.25 6.46
CA LEU A 78 5.40 8.18 7.48
C LEU A 78 6.71 7.59 6.95
N CYS A 79 6.69 6.85 5.84
CA CYS A 79 7.84 6.10 5.35
C CYS A 79 8.31 6.51 3.95
N ASP A 80 7.58 7.35 3.18
CA ASP A 80 8.05 7.85 1.88
C ASP A 80 9.38 8.60 2.05
N LYS A 81 10.46 8.00 1.53
CA LYS A 81 11.83 8.51 1.62
C LYS A 81 12.19 9.46 0.48
N ASN A 82 11.36 9.55 -0.56
CA ASN A 82 11.63 10.35 -1.76
C ASN A 82 10.94 11.70 -1.69
N PHE A 83 9.64 11.72 -1.41
CA PHE A 83 8.84 12.95 -1.42
C PHE A 83 9.09 13.80 -0.17
N LEU A 84 9.34 13.13 0.97
CA LEU A 84 9.47 13.77 2.29
C LEU A 84 10.92 13.76 2.79
N LYS A 85 11.89 13.61 1.87
CA LYS A 85 13.31 13.45 2.21
C LYS A 85 13.86 14.61 3.04
N ASP A 86 13.35 15.81 2.79
CA ASP A 86 13.75 17.04 3.46
C ASP A 86 12.85 17.39 4.66
N GLU A 87 11.78 16.60 4.91
CA GLU A 87 10.88 16.79 6.04
C GLU A 87 11.33 15.99 7.27
N SER A 88 11.19 16.60 8.44
CA SER A 88 11.42 15.96 9.73
C SER A 88 10.38 14.87 10.02
N LEU A 89 10.71 13.92 10.91
CA LEU A 89 9.75 12.91 11.36
C LEU A 89 8.47 13.55 11.95
N GLU A 90 8.59 14.67 12.66
CA GLU A 90 7.45 15.39 13.23
C GLU A 90 6.52 15.95 12.15
N GLU A 91 7.07 16.53 11.08
CA GLU A 91 6.27 17.03 9.94
C GLU A 91 5.55 15.88 9.24
N ARG A 92 6.23 14.75 9.03
CA ARG A 92 5.64 13.55 8.42
C ARG A 92 4.51 12.99 9.27
N ILE A 93 4.64 12.99 10.60
CA ILE A 93 3.56 12.63 11.53
C ILE A 93 2.39 13.61 11.39
N LYS A 94 2.65 14.92 11.42
CA LYS A 94 1.60 15.95 11.23
C LYS A 94 0.85 15.75 9.92
N ARG A 95 1.56 15.44 8.82
CA ARG A 95 0.94 15.14 7.52
C ARG A 95 0.10 13.87 7.54
N ALA A 96 0.63 12.77 8.08
CA ALA A 96 -0.04 11.47 8.10
C ALA A 96 -1.35 11.48 8.92
N PHE A 97 -1.40 12.29 9.98
CA PHE A 97 -2.56 12.42 10.88
C PHE A 97 -3.34 13.71 10.68
N SER A 98 -3.08 14.46 9.60
CA SER A 98 -3.75 15.72 9.32
C SER A 98 -5.25 15.52 9.03
N ASN A 99 -6.06 16.48 9.49
CA ASN A 99 -7.46 16.63 9.11
C ASN A 99 -7.67 17.73 8.04
N ASP A 100 -6.60 18.39 7.60
CA ASP A 100 -6.65 19.39 6.53
C ASP A 100 -6.86 18.72 5.17
N GLU A 101 -7.94 19.09 4.47
CA GLU A 101 -8.31 18.47 3.20
C GLU A 101 -7.25 18.65 2.11
N ASN A 102 -6.50 19.76 2.09
CA ASN A 102 -5.46 19.99 1.09
C ASN A 102 -4.29 19.01 1.32
N ILE A 103 -3.85 18.89 2.58
CA ILE A 103 -2.79 17.95 2.97
C ILE A 103 -3.22 16.51 2.67
N ILE A 104 -4.47 16.15 3.00
CA ILE A 104 -5.02 14.84 2.69
C ILE A 104 -5.01 14.60 1.17
N ASN A 105 -5.44 15.55 0.35
CA ASN A 105 -5.50 15.40 -1.09
C ASN A 105 -4.12 15.21 -1.72
N GLU A 106 -3.11 15.99 -1.29
CA GLU A 106 -1.71 15.80 -1.72
C GLU A 106 -1.19 14.41 -1.35
N ASN A 107 -1.38 14.02 -0.09
CA ASN A 107 -0.91 12.73 0.40
C ASN A 107 -1.63 11.56 -0.27
N MET A 108 -2.90 11.72 -0.63
CA MET A 108 -3.65 10.70 -1.39
C MET A 108 -3.09 10.49 -2.79
N GLN A 109 -2.47 11.51 -3.42
CA GLN A 109 -1.78 11.32 -4.69
C GLN A 109 -0.52 10.45 -4.52
N ILE A 110 0.27 10.71 -3.48
CA ILE A 110 1.45 9.90 -3.15
C ILE A 110 1.04 8.46 -2.84
N PHE A 111 -0.01 8.30 -2.04
CA PHE A 111 -0.57 7.00 -1.72
C PHE A 111 -1.00 6.26 -2.99
N GLU A 112 -1.72 6.92 -3.89
CA GLU A 112 -2.14 6.34 -5.16
C GLU A 112 -0.95 5.89 -6.01
N GLU A 113 0.12 6.70 -6.12
CA GLU A 113 1.32 6.32 -6.87
C GLU A 113 1.96 5.02 -6.33
N TYR A 114 1.99 4.85 -5.01
CA TYR A 114 2.48 3.64 -4.36
C TYR A 114 1.52 2.45 -4.48
N VAL A 115 0.19 2.69 -4.44
CA VAL A 115 -0.81 1.65 -4.75
C VAL A 115 -0.53 1.08 -6.13
N LEU A 116 -0.41 1.95 -7.15
CA LEU A 116 -0.22 1.53 -8.53
C LEU A 116 1.14 0.83 -8.71
N GLY A 117 2.21 1.38 -8.13
CA GLY A 117 3.53 0.77 -8.17
C GLY A 117 3.58 -0.60 -7.49
N GLY A 118 2.90 -0.76 -6.36
CA GLY A 118 2.78 -2.05 -5.68
C GLY A 118 1.96 -3.09 -6.47
N ILE A 119 0.92 -2.66 -7.20
CA ILE A 119 0.18 -3.54 -8.11
C ILE A 119 1.08 -4.04 -9.24
N GLU A 120 1.93 -3.18 -9.82
CA GLU A 120 2.92 -3.60 -10.81
C GLU A 120 3.87 -4.65 -10.23
N VAL A 121 4.45 -4.40 -9.05
CA VAL A 121 5.37 -5.35 -8.40
C VAL A 121 4.71 -6.70 -8.13
N LEU A 122 3.51 -6.69 -7.54
CA LEU A 122 2.76 -7.91 -7.26
C LEU A 122 2.46 -8.68 -8.55
N TYR A 123 2.06 -7.98 -9.60
CA TYR A 123 1.79 -8.61 -10.89
C TYR A 123 3.05 -9.19 -11.53
N GLU A 124 4.15 -8.42 -11.57
CA GLU A 124 5.41 -8.84 -12.16
C GLU A 124 5.97 -10.09 -11.47
N LYS A 125 6.07 -10.05 -10.13
CA LYS A 125 6.68 -11.13 -9.32
C LYS A 125 5.85 -12.40 -9.24
N ILE A 126 4.52 -12.27 -9.27
CA ILE A 126 3.64 -13.42 -9.05
C ILE A 126 3.14 -13.96 -10.39
N ILE A 127 2.73 -13.09 -11.32
CA ILE A 127 2.00 -13.48 -12.53
C ILE A 127 2.90 -13.49 -13.77
N GLU A 128 3.76 -12.49 -13.95
CA GLU A 128 4.51 -12.34 -15.21
C GLU A 128 5.78 -13.19 -15.26
N GLU A 129 6.39 -13.51 -14.11
CA GLU A 129 7.61 -14.30 -14.06
C GLU A 129 7.45 -15.75 -14.56
N ASP A 130 6.23 -16.34 -14.67
CA ASP A 130 6.02 -17.57 -15.47
C ASP A 130 4.62 -17.66 -16.09
N LYS A 131 4.59 -17.96 -17.39
CA LYS A 131 3.38 -17.83 -18.22
C LYS A 131 2.42 -19.02 -18.20
N GLU A 132 2.70 -20.15 -17.53
CA GLU A 132 2.00 -21.40 -17.89
C GLU A 132 1.42 -22.29 -16.78
N ASP A 133 1.62 -22.05 -15.47
CA ASP A 133 0.94 -22.86 -14.45
C ASP A 133 0.31 -22.05 -13.29
N LYS A 134 -1.00 -22.25 -13.09
CA LYS A 134 -1.76 -21.57 -12.03
C LYS A 134 -1.41 -22.09 -10.64
N ASP A 135 -0.96 -23.33 -10.55
CA ASP A 135 -0.60 -23.95 -9.27
C ASP A 135 0.70 -23.36 -8.71
N GLU A 136 1.52 -22.72 -9.55
CA GLU A 136 2.80 -22.10 -9.19
C GLU A 136 2.64 -20.71 -8.55
N TYR A 137 1.53 -20.00 -8.81
CA TYR A 137 1.31 -18.64 -8.28
C TYR A 137 1.25 -18.58 -6.75
N ILE A 138 0.70 -19.62 -6.11
CA ILE A 138 0.69 -19.70 -4.65
C ILE A 138 2.12 -19.90 -4.12
N GLY A 139 2.93 -20.73 -4.80
CA GLY A 139 4.34 -20.92 -4.47
C GLY A 139 5.13 -19.61 -4.53
N LYS A 140 5.00 -18.87 -5.63
CA LYS A 140 5.65 -17.56 -5.80
C LYS A 140 5.20 -16.52 -4.78
N PHE A 141 3.92 -16.54 -4.40
CA PHE A 141 3.44 -15.67 -3.34
C PHE A 141 4.01 -16.05 -1.97
N ILE A 142 4.17 -17.34 -1.68
CA ILE A 142 4.83 -17.82 -0.46
C ILE A 142 6.30 -17.40 -0.46
N GLU A 143 7.02 -17.56 -1.57
CA GLU A 143 8.40 -17.10 -1.73
C GLU A 143 8.51 -15.58 -1.54
N PHE A 144 7.62 -14.81 -2.16
CA PHE A 144 7.55 -13.37 -1.97
C PHE A 144 7.38 -12.96 -0.50
N ILE A 145 6.51 -13.65 0.24
CA ILE A 145 6.32 -13.41 1.68
C ILE A 145 7.57 -13.84 2.47
N ALA A 146 8.18 -14.96 2.11
CA ALA A 146 9.39 -15.47 2.75
C ALA A 146 10.55 -14.49 2.59
N ASP A 147 10.81 -14.02 1.37
CA ASP A 147 11.82 -13.00 1.07
C ASP A 147 11.60 -11.73 1.90
N PHE A 148 10.35 -11.24 1.93
CA PHE A 148 9.99 -10.08 2.75
C PHE A 148 10.24 -10.31 4.24
N ALA A 149 9.91 -11.50 4.75
CA ALA A 149 10.11 -11.85 6.15
C ALA A 149 11.59 -12.02 6.50
N GLU A 150 12.39 -12.63 5.60
CA GLU A 150 13.83 -12.77 5.75
C GLU A 150 14.52 -11.41 5.78
N ASP A 151 14.18 -10.50 4.85
CA ASP A 151 14.69 -9.13 4.85
C ASP A 151 14.35 -8.40 6.16
N PHE A 152 13.13 -8.59 6.68
CA PHE A 152 12.73 -8.03 7.98
C PHE A 152 13.52 -8.61 9.15
N MET A 153 13.77 -9.92 9.17
CA MET A 153 14.56 -10.58 10.23
C MET A 153 16.05 -10.20 10.13
N ALA A 154 16.59 -10.07 8.92
CA ALA A 154 17.96 -9.69 8.65
C ALA A 154 18.25 -8.24 9.03
N TYR A 155 17.24 -7.36 8.97
CA TYR A 155 17.40 -5.96 9.36
C TYR A 155 17.76 -5.76 10.83
N GLY A 156 17.54 -6.77 11.69
CA GLY A 156 17.86 -6.71 13.12
C GLY A 156 17.10 -5.57 13.79
N ILE A 157 16.08 -5.86 14.59
CA ILE A 157 15.41 -4.81 15.37
C ILE A 157 16.37 -4.33 16.48
N ASP A 158 17.38 -3.54 16.13
CA ASP A 158 18.18 -2.73 17.05
C ASP A 158 17.52 -1.34 17.04
N ASN A 159 16.76 -1.10 18.10
CA ASN A 159 15.49 -0.41 17.99
C ASN A 159 15.62 1.05 18.44
N GLU A 160 16.04 1.94 17.54
CA GLU A 160 15.92 3.39 17.78
C GLU A 160 14.44 3.83 17.83
N LEU A 161 13.54 3.16 17.09
CA LEU A 161 12.11 3.50 17.07
C LEU A 161 11.38 3.15 18.36
N THR A 162 11.59 1.99 19.00
CA THR A 162 10.94 1.71 20.31
C THR A 162 11.52 2.51 21.46
N ASN A 163 12.71 3.08 21.30
CA ASN A 163 13.27 4.02 22.26
C ASN A 163 12.80 5.46 22.03
N SER A 164 12.12 5.75 20.93
CA SER A 164 11.54 7.07 20.67
C SER A 164 10.42 7.39 21.65
N THR A 165 10.63 8.43 22.46
CA THR A 165 9.65 8.96 23.42
C THR A 165 8.32 9.32 22.74
N LEU A 166 8.39 9.87 21.52
CA LEU A 166 7.22 10.27 20.73
C LEU A 166 6.33 9.08 20.36
N ILE A 167 6.92 7.93 20.04
CA ILE A 167 6.17 6.71 19.71
C ILE A 167 5.49 6.14 20.95
N LYS A 168 6.11 6.25 22.13
CA LYS A 168 5.50 5.84 23.40
C LYS A 168 4.28 6.70 23.73
N GLU A 169 4.37 8.01 23.56
CA GLU A 169 3.25 8.95 23.79
C GLU A 169 2.07 8.71 22.82
N ILE A 170 2.34 8.42 21.55
CA ILE A 170 1.29 8.07 20.58
C ILE A 170 0.59 6.75 20.96
N LEU A 171 1.34 5.74 21.41
CA LEU A 171 0.76 4.46 21.82
C LEU A 171 -0.07 4.55 23.12
N GLU A 172 0.23 5.50 24.00
CA GLU A 172 -0.57 5.77 25.20
C GLU A 172 -1.89 6.46 24.84
N THR A 173 -1.87 7.42 23.90
CA THR A 173 -3.07 8.14 23.46
C THR A 173 -4.04 7.31 22.62
N LEU A 174 -3.62 6.17 22.07
CA LEU A 174 -4.47 5.24 21.33
C LEU A 174 -5.15 4.16 22.22
N LYS A 175 -4.88 4.15 23.53
CA LYS A 175 -5.49 3.20 24.48
C LYS A 175 -6.76 3.71 25.16
N ASP A 176 -7.11 4.97 24.93
CA ASP A 176 -8.36 5.61 25.36
C ASP A 176 -9.39 5.66 24.22
#